data_AF-A0A1S2LEG7-F1
#
_entry.id   AF-A0A1S2LEG7-F1
#
_cell.length_a   1.000
_cell.length_b   1.000
_cell.length_c   1.000
_cell.angle_alpha   90.00
_cell.angle_beta   90.00
_cell.angle_gamma   90.00
#
_symmetry.space_group_name_H-M   'P 1'
#
loop_
_entity.id
_entity.type
_entity.pdbx_description
1 polymer ?
#
loop_
_entity_poly.entity_id
_entity_poly.type
_entity_poly.pdbx_seq_one_letter_code
_entity_poly.pdbx_strand_id
1 'polypeptide(L)'
;MGNEQLEELRKKLDDVNLQLLDTINERAKLVQEIGKVKSAQGVNRFDPVRERKMLDLIAENNEGPFETSTLQHIFKQIFKVSLELQEDDNRKALLVSRKKHPEDSIVNVKGEKIGDGKQRLIAGPCSVESYEQVSSVAKVLKEQGLKLLRGGAFKPRTSPYDFQGLGLEGLQILKRVADEEDMAVISEIVDPKDIETAVDYIDVIQIGARNMQNFELLKAAGSVDKPVLLKRGLSATIEEFINAAEYIISKGNGNIILCERGIRTYEKATRNTLDISAVPILKQETHLPVVVDVTHSTGRRDLLLPTAKAALAIGADAVMTEVHPDPAVALSDSAQQMDFGQFSKFMGDLRESGLYKL
;
A
#
# COMPACT_ATOMS: atom_id res chain seq x y z
N MET A 1 -51.57 -36.03 0.95
CA MET A 1 -51.39 -36.11 2.42
C MET A 1 -49.95 -35.83 2.85
N GLY A 2 -48.97 -36.72 2.70
CA GLY A 2 -47.59 -36.45 3.17
C GLY A 2 -46.89 -35.24 2.51
N ASN A 3 -47.18 -34.98 1.23
CA ASN A 3 -46.62 -33.85 0.50
C ASN A 3 -47.29 -32.50 0.83
N GLU A 4 -48.58 -32.51 1.21
CA GLU A 4 -49.30 -31.28 1.58
C GLU A 4 -48.90 -30.78 2.97
N GLN A 5 -48.71 -31.71 3.92
CA GLN A 5 -48.23 -31.37 5.26
C GLN A 5 -46.80 -30.81 5.23
N LEU A 6 -45.93 -31.36 4.37
CA LEU A 6 -44.58 -30.85 4.17
C LEU A 6 -44.60 -29.41 3.63
N GLU A 7 -45.44 -29.13 2.64
CA GLU A 7 -45.56 -27.78 2.06
C GLU A 7 -46.15 -26.77 3.05
N GLU A 8 -47.09 -27.18 3.92
CA GLU A 8 -47.59 -26.31 4.98
C GLU A 8 -46.51 -25.97 6.01
N LEU A 9 -45.69 -26.95 6.41
CA LEU A 9 -44.57 -26.72 7.34
C LEU A 9 -43.49 -25.83 6.72
N ARG A 10 -43.22 -25.97 5.41
CA ARG A 10 -42.28 -25.09 4.69
C ARG A 10 -42.77 -23.65 4.66
N LYS A 11 -44.05 -23.41 4.40
CA LYS A 11 -44.63 -22.06 4.45
C LYS A 11 -44.47 -21.42 5.84
N LYS A 12 -44.73 -22.18 6.91
CA LYS A 12 -44.50 -21.69 8.28
C LYS A 12 -43.02 -21.38 8.54
N LEU A 13 -42.10 -22.18 7.98
CA LEU A 13 -40.66 -21.92 8.08
C LEU A 13 -40.28 -20.64 7.32
N ASP A 14 -40.86 -20.39 6.15
CA ASP A 14 -40.64 -19.16 5.38
C ASP A 14 -41.09 -17.91 6.17
N ASP A 15 -42.23 -17.98 6.86
CA ASP A 15 -42.68 -16.89 7.74
C ASP A 15 -41.69 -16.62 8.87
N VAL A 16 -41.13 -17.68 9.48
CA VAL A 16 -40.07 -17.55 10.51
C VAL A 16 -38.79 -16.95 9.91
N ASN A 17 -38.40 -17.32 8.70
CA ASN A 17 -37.24 -16.74 8.02
C ASN A 17 -37.40 -15.23 7.80
N LEU A 18 -38.61 -14.77 7.44
CA LEU A 18 -38.89 -13.34 7.30
C LEU A 18 -38.82 -12.61 8.65
N GLN A 19 -39.33 -13.21 9.72
CA GLN A 19 -39.19 -12.64 11.08
C GLN A 19 -37.73 -12.54 11.52
N LEU A 20 -36.91 -13.56 11.20
CA LEU A 20 -35.47 -13.52 11.47
C LEU A 20 -34.79 -12.40 10.68
N LEU A 21 -35.13 -12.23 9.40
CA LEU A 21 -34.61 -11.15 8.56
C LEU A 21 -34.93 -9.77 9.16
N ASP A 22 -36.18 -9.54 9.56
CA ASP A 22 -36.59 -8.27 10.16
C ASP A 22 -35.84 -7.99 11.47
N THR A 23 -35.73 -9.01 12.33
CA THR A 23 -35.00 -8.90 13.61
C THR A 23 -33.51 -8.63 13.40
N ILE A 24 -32.88 -9.31 12.43
CA ILE A 24 -31.47 -9.08 12.08
C ILE A 24 -31.26 -7.66 11.55
N ASN A 25 -32.17 -7.17 10.70
CA ASN A 25 -32.11 -5.81 10.16
C ASN A 25 -32.30 -4.74 11.23
N GLU A 26 -33.23 -4.94 12.16
CA GLU A 26 -33.42 -4.04 13.30
C GLU A 26 -32.17 -3.99 14.18
N ARG A 27 -31.61 -5.17 14.51
CA ARG A 27 -30.35 -5.28 15.24
C ARG A 27 -29.21 -4.55 14.50
N ALA A 28 -29.11 -4.70 13.19
CA ALA A 28 -28.07 -4.03 12.40
C ALA A 28 -28.17 -2.50 12.48
N LYS A 29 -29.38 -1.93 12.41
CA LYS A 29 -29.62 -0.48 12.58
C LYS A 29 -29.14 0.01 13.94
N LEU A 30 -29.48 -0.71 15.02
CA LEU A 30 -28.99 -0.38 16.37
C LEU A 30 -27.47 -0.44 16.47
N VAL A 31 -26.85 -1.45 15.85
CA VAL A 31 -25.39 -1.56 15.80
C VAL A 31 -24.76 -0.39 15.03
N GLN A 32 -25.37 0.08 13.93
CA GLN A 32 -24.90 1.27 13.22
C GLN A 32 -24.98 2.54 14.09
N GLU A 33 -26.06 2.73 14.84
CA GLU A 33 -26.20 3.85 15.78
C GLU A 33 -25.13 3.81 16.88
N ILE A 34 -24.90 2.63 17.46
CA ILE A 34 -23.79 2.42 18.43
C ILE A 34 -22.44 2.75 17.77
N GLY A 35 -22.23 2.33 16.52
CA GLY A 35 -21.01 2.62 15.75
C GLY A 35 -20.75 4.12 15.58
N LYS A 36 -21.80 4.91 15.32
CA LYS A 36 -21.71 6.39 15.24
C LYS A 36 -21.29 7.00 16.58
N VAL A 37 -21.89 6.53 17.68
CA VAL A 37 -21.54 7.01 19.04
C VAL A 37 -20.10 6.64 19.40
N LYS A 38 -19.67 5.40 19.15
CA LYS A 38 -18.29 4.95 19.39
C LYS A 38 -17.27 5.76 18.60
N SER A 39 -17.57 6.03 17.32
CA SER A 39 -16.69 6.80 16.44
C SER A 39 -16.51 8.23 16.93
N ALA A 40 -17.58 8.88 17.40
CA ALA A 40 -17.51 10.22 17.99
C ALA A 40 -16.68 10.27 19.29
N GLN A 41 -16.54 9.15 20.00
CA GLN A 41 -15.80 9.05 21.26
C GLN A 41 -14.40 8.45 21.11
N GLY A 42 -13.99 8.04 19.90
CA GLY A 42 -12.69 7.40 19.65
C GLY A 42 -12.51 6.03 20.31
N VAL A 43 -13.61 5.32 20.60
CA VAL A 43 -13.58 4.00 21.27
C VAL A 43 -13.44 2.88 20.24
N ASN A 44 -12.73 1.81 20.60
CA ASN A 44 -12.53 0.65 19.73
C ASN A 44 -13.86 -0.01 19.32
N ARG A 45 -13.98 -0.39 18.03
CA ARG A 45 -15.21 -0.95 17.46
C ARG A 45 -15.46 -2.37 17.96
N PHE A 46 -14.41 -3.19 17.93
CA PHE A 46 -14.43 -4.54 18.48
C PHE A 46 -14.20 -4.53 19.99
N ASP A 47 -15.11 -5.19 20.72
CA ASP A 47 -15.02 -5.36 22.17
C ASP A 47 -15.31 -6.83 22.53
N PRO A 48 -14.25 -7.63 22.78
CA PRO A 48 -14.41 -9.06 23.08
C PRO A 48 -15.12 -9.30 24.41
N VAL A 49 -15.04 -8.36 25.36
CA VAL A 49 -15.73 -8.46 26.65
C VAL A 49 -17.23 -8.26 26.45
N ARG A 50 -17.63 -7.30 25.60
CA ARG A 50 -19.03 -7.11 25.23
C ARG A 50 -19.59 -8.30 24.46
N GLU A 51 -18.84 -8.85 23.50
CA GLU A 51 -19.27 -10.05 22.78
C GLU A 51 -19.46 -11.24 23.70
N ARG A 52 -18.51 -11.48 24.63
CA ARG A 52 -18.63 -12.54 25.64
C ARG A 52 -19.93 -12.39 26.44
N LYS A 53 -20.20 -11.20 26.98
CA LYS A 53 -21.45 -10.95 27.75
C LYS A 53 -22.71 -11.23 26.94
N MET A 54 -22.72 -10.94 25.63
CA MET A 54 -23.87 -11.26 24.77
C MET A 54 -24.02 -12.77 24.56
N LEU A 55 -22.91 -13.48 24.34
CA LEU A 55 -22.93 -14.94 24.18
C LEU A 55 -23.32 -15.68 25.47
N ASP A 56 -22.94 -15.13 26.63
CA ASP A 56 -23.33 -15.67 27.93
C ASP A 56 -24.83 -15.47 28.16
N LEU A 57 -25.38 -14.29 27.82
CA LEU A 57 -26.83 -14.04 27.88
C LEU A 57 -27.61 -14.99 26.96
N ILE A 58 -27.11 -15.26 25.75
CA ILE A 58 -27.71 -16.25 24.83
C ILE A 58 -27.68 -17.65 25.44
N ALA A 59 -26.58 -18.02 26.10
CA ALA A 59 -26.44 -19.33 26.74
C ALA A 59 -27.39 -19.50 27.93
N GLU A 60 -27.55 -18.47 28.76
CA GLU A 60 -28.44 -18.47 29.92
C GLU A 60 -29.92 -18.57 29.55
N ASN A 61 -30.30 -18.13 28.34
CA ASN A 61 -31.69 -18.10 27.86
C ASN A 61 -31.98 -19.16 26.78
N ASN A 62 -31.08 -20.13 26.57
CA ASN A 62 -31.31 -21.19 25.58
C ASN A 62 -32.18 -22.31 26.15
N GLU A 63 -33.48 -22.26 25.86
CA GLU A 63 -34.44 -23.34 26.13
C GLU A 63 -34.80 -24.14 24.85
N GLY A 64 -34.11 -23.83 23.75
CA GLY A 64 -34.41 -24.36 22.42
C GLY A 64 -33.76 -25.72 22.12
N PRO A 65 -34.09 -26.31 20.95
CA PRO A 65 -33.59 -27.63 20.57
C PRO A 65 -32.12 -27.64 20.10
N PHE A 66 -31.50 -26.47 19.89
CA PHE A 66 -30.10 -26.37 19.46
C PHE A 66 -29.16 -26.36 20.66
N GLU A 67 -27.99 -27.00 20.51
CA GLU A 67 -26.92 -26.86 21.49
C GLU A 67 -26.44 -25.41 21.60
N THR A 68 -26.16 -24.97 22.83
CA THR A 68 -25.69 -23.61 23.12
C THR A 68 -24.44 -23.24 22.33
N SER A 69 -23.51 -24.18 22.14
CA SER A 69 -22.28 -24.00 21.35
C SER A 69 -22.58 -23.60 19.89
N THR A 70 -23.60 -24.22 19.30
CA THR A 70 -24.04 -23.98 17.92
C THR A 70 -24.68 -22.61 17.79
N LEU A 71 -25.57 -22.24 18.71
CA LEU A 71 -26.17 -20.90 18.73
C LEU A 71 -25.10 -19.83 18.90
N GLN A 72 -24.15 -20.01 19.82
CA GLN A 72 -23.04 -19.08 19.99
C GLN A 72 -22.22 -18.89 18.70
N HIS A 73 -22.05 -19.94 17.90
CA HIS A 73 -21.38 -19.82 16.59
C HIS A 73 -22.20 -18.99 15.59
N ILE A 74 -23.51 -19.23 15.49
CA ILE A 74 -24.41 -18.47 14.61
C ILE A 74 -24.40 -16.98 15.00
N PHE A 75 -24.55 -16.69 16.30
CA PHE A 75 -24.52 -15.31 16.79
C PHE A 75 -23.17 -14.63 16.55
N LYS A 76 -22.04 -15.35 16.65
CA LYS A 76 -20.74 -14.79 16.26
C LYS A 76 -20.69 -14.38 14.78
N GLN A 77 -21.31 -15.12 13.87
CA GLN A 77 -21.39 -14.70 12.46
C GLN A 77 -22.21 -13.42 12.32
N ILE A 78 -23.35 -13.33 13.03
CA ILE A 78 -24.16 -12.11 13.07
C ILE A 78 -23.35 -10.92 13.63
N PHE A 79 -22.54 -11.13 14.67
CA PHE A 79 -21.71 -10.09 15.27
C PHE A 79 -20.64 -9.61 14.29
N LYS A 80 -19.97 -10.56 13.61
CA LYS A 80 -18.95 -10.28 12.60
C LYS A 80 -19.49 -9.42 11.46
N VAL A 81 -20.60 -9.82 10.81
CA VAL A 81 -21.18 -9.02 9.70
C VAL A 81 -21.69 -7.66 10.18
N SER A 82 -22.09 -7.54 11.45
CA SER A 82 -22.49 -6.25 12.02
C SER A 82 -21.30 -5.32 12.26
N LEU A 83 -20.12 -5.88 12.57
CA LEU A 83 -18.88 -5.11 12.68
C LEU A 83 -18.43 -4.63 11.30
N GLU A 84 -18.50 -5.49 10.29
CA GLU A 84 -18.20 -5.14 8.88
C GLU A 84 -19.08 -3.99 8.39
N LEU A 85 -20.38 -3.99 8.74
CA LEU A 85 -21.28 -2.86 8.43
C LEU A 85 -20.83 -1.53 9.03
N GLN A 86 -20.22 -1.53 10.23
CA GLN A 86 -19.66 -0.32 10.85
C GLN A 86 -18.36 0.13 10.17
N GLU A 87 -17.56 -0.80 9.66
CA GLU A 87 -16.35 -0.52 8.88
C GLU A 87 -16.71 0.10 7.52
N ASP A 88 -17.72 -0.45 6.86
CA ASP A 88 -18.17 0.01 5.55
C ASP A 88 -18.81 1.41 5.57
N ASP A 89 -19.51 1.78 6.64
CA ASP A 89 -20.08 3.13 6.80
C ASP A 89 -19.01 4.20 7.04
N ASN A 90 -17.84 3.86 7.58
CA ASN A 90 -16.70 4.80 7.68
C ASN A 90 -15.83 4.81 6.41
N ARG A 91 -15.71 3.67 5.70
CA ARG A 91 -15.11 3.66 4.34
C ARG A 91 -15.90 4.52 3.35
N LYS A 92 -17.19 4.79 3.59
CA LYS A 92 -18.02 5.68 2.75
C LYS A 92 -17.58 7.16 2.69
N ALA A 93 -16.50 7.59 3.35
CA ALA A 93 -16.08 8.99 3.31
C ALA A 93 -14.58 9.28 3.13
N LEU A 94 -13.72 8.26 2.97
CA LEU A 94 -12.29 8.53 2.74
C LEU A 94 -12.08 9.14 1.35
N LEU A 95 -11.34 10.23 1.29
CA LEU A 95 -10.99 10.94 0.07
C LEU A 95 -10.26 10.03 -0.92
N VAL A 96 -9.39 9.13 -0.42
CA VAL A 96 -8.65 8.18 -1.26
C VAL A 96 -9.49 7.02 -1.84
N SER A 97 -10.73 6.83 -1.38
CA SER A 97 -11.54 5.66 -1.74
C SER A 97 -12.22 5.80 -3.10
N ARG A 98 -12.39 4.68 -3.83
CA ARG A 98 -13.20 4.69 -5.06
C ARG A 98 -14.66 5.06 -4.83
N LYS A 99 -15.19 4.77 -3.63
CA LYS A 99 -16.54 5.20 -3.24
C LYS A 99 -16.68 6.72 -3.30
N LYS A 100 -15.61 7.48 -3.00
CA LYS A 100 -15.59 8.95 -3.03
C LYS A 100 -15.14 9.53 -4.37
N HIS A 101 -14.17 8.88 -5.02
CA HIS A 101 -13.64 9.27 -6.32
C HIS A 101 -13.53 8.02 -7.22
N PRO A 102 -14.53 7.73 -8.07
CA PRO A 102 -14.59 6.48 -8.84
C PRO A 102 -13.49 6.33 -9.90
N GLU A 103 -13.10 7.43 -10.54
CA GLU A 103 -12.11 7.47 -11.62
C GLU A 103 -10.69 7.28 -11.11
N ASP A 104 -9.77 6.78 -11.94
CA ASP A 104 -8.35 6.66 -11.58
C ASP A 104 -7.69 8.03 -11.43
N SER A 105 -6.91 8.23 -10.37
CA SER A 105 -5.98 9.35 -10.28
C SER A 105 -4.75 9.08 -11.14
N ILE A 106 -4.37 10.10 -11.91
CA ILE A 106 -3.18 10.07 -12.76
C ILE A 106 -2.17 11.06 -12.19
N VAL A 107 -1.03 10.57 -11.75
CA VAL A 107 0.06 11.39 -11.21
C VAL A 107 1.06 11.69 -12.32
N ASN A 108 1.15 12.95 -12.73
CA ASN A 108 2.07 13.40 -13.79
C ASN A 108 3.41 13.84 -13.19
N VAL A 109 4.50 13.18 -13.59
CA VAL A 109 5.86 13.47 -13.15
C VAL A 109 6.73 13.75 -14.39
N LYS A 110 6.96 15.04 -14.70
CA LYS A 110 7.68 15.50 -15.91
C LYS A 110 7.26 14.81 -17.23
N GLY A 111 5.95 14.57 -17.39
CA GLY A 111 5.36 13.95 -18.57
C GLY A 111 5.06 12.46 -18.41
N GLU A 112 5.65 11.78 -17.41
CA GLU A 112 5.30 10.41 -17.05
C GLU A 112 4.01 10.38 -16.25
N LYS A 113 2.95 9.81 -16.83
CA LYS A 113 1.60 9.75 -16.25
C LYS A 113 1.34 8.43 -15.55
N ILE A 114 1.76 8.31 -14.29
CA ILE A 114 1.59 7.08 -13.52
C ILE A 114 0.10 6.90 -13.17
N GLY A 115 -0.48 5.76 -13.55
CA GLY A 115 -1.91 5.47 -13.40
C GLY A 115 -2.75 5.62 -14.68
N ASP A 116 -2.16 5.99 -15.82
CA ASP A 116 -2.91 6.15 -17.09
C ASP A 116 -3.18 4.83 -17.87
N GLY A 117 -2.92 3.69 -17.25
CA GLY A 117 -3.03 2.37 -17.87
C GLY A 117 -1.76 1.87 -18.57
N LYS A 118 -0.76 2.72 -18.84
CA LYS A 118 0.58 2.25 -19.23
C LYS A 118 1.42 1.94 -17.99
N GLN A 119 2.34 0.99 -18.09
CA GLN A 119 3.18 0.60 -16.96
C GLN A 119 4.55 1.25 -17.06
N ARG A 120 5.08 1.75 -15.94
CA ARG A 120 6.39 2.43 -15.89
C ARG A 120 7.43 1.59 -15.15
N LEU A 121 8.70 1.97 -15.33
CA LEU A 121 9.79 1.52 -14.47
C LEU A 121 10.43 2.71 -13.76
N ILE A 122 10.68 2.51 -12.48
CA ILE A 122 11.44 3.41 -11.62
C ILE A 122 12.73 2.68 -11.25
N ALA A 123 13.88 3.25 -11.58
CA ALA A 123 15.16 2.62 -11.31
C ALA A 123 16.18 3.64 -10.85
N GLY A 124 17.24 3.17 -10.20
CA GLY A 124 18.32 4.01 -9.70
C GLY A 124 18.95 3.43 -8.44
N PRO A 125 19.96 4.09 -7.87
CA PRO A 125 20.69 3.52 -6.76
C PRO A 125 19.91 3.55 -5.44
N CYS A 126 20.29 2.64 -4.54
CA CYS A 126 19.77 2.60 -3.19
C CYS A 126 20.09 3.89 -2.43
N SER A 127 21.36 4.31 -2.46
CA SER A 127 21.85 5.54 -1.85
C SER A 127 22.51 6.42 -2.90
N VAL A 128 22.45 7.74 -2.71
CA VAL A 128 23.28 8.67 -3.46
C VAL A 128 24.66 8.69 -2.80
N GLU A 129 25.69 8.32 -3.56
CA GLU A 129 27.06 8.17 -3.03
C GLU A 129 28.00 9.24 -3.61
N SER A 130 27.86 9.54 -4.90
CA SER A 130 28.55 10.66 -5.55
C SER A 130 27.80 11.10 -6.82
N TYR A 131 28.21 12.23 -7.40
CA TYR A 131 27.67 12.69 -8.68
C TYR A 131 27.96 11.71 -9.82
N GLU A 132 29.19 11.21 -9.93
CA GLU A 132 29.60 10.26 -10.98
C GLU A 132 28.81 8.94 -10.89
N GLN A 133 28.57 8.48 -9.66
CA GLN A 133 27.79 7.29 -9.37
C GLN A 133 26.35 7.45 -9.87
N VAL A 134 25.66 8.54 -9.53
CA VAL A 134 24.28 8.78 -9.98
C VAL A 134 24.20 9.09 -11.48
N SER A 135 25.13 9.90 -12.01
CA SER A 135 25.19 10.26 -13.43
C SER A 135 25.37 9.04 -14.33
N SER A 136 26.25 8.09 -13.94
CA SER A 136 26.45 6.86 -14.70
C SER A 136 25.19 5.97 -14.72
N VAL A 137 24.48 5.87 -13.60
CA VAL A 137 23.18 5.16 -13.56
C VAL A 137 22.16 5.85 -14.46
N ALA A 138 22.00 7.18 -14.33
CA ALA A 138 21.03 7.94 -15.13
C ALA A 138 21.21 7.75 -16.64
N LYS A 139 22.46 7.76 -17.12
CA LYS A 139 22.78 7.49 -18.53
C LYS A 139 22.31 6.12 -18.98
N VAL A 140 22.59 5.08 -18.20
CA VAL A 140 22.14 3.71 -18.50
C VAL A 140 20.60 3.60 -18.49
N LEU A 141 19.91 4.29 -17.56
CA LEU A 141 18.45 4.32 -17.54
C LEU A 141 17.88 5.01 -18.78
N LYS A 142 18.47 6.12 -19.19
CA LYS A 142 18.09 6.89 -20.38
C LYS A 142 18.29 6.11 -21.67
N GLU A 143 19.41 5.37 -21.79
CA GLU A 143 19.65 4.44 -22.90
C GLU A 143 18.56 3.35 -22.99
N GLN A 144 17.97 2.97 -21.86
CA GLN A 144 16.84 2.04 -21.79
C GLN A 144 15.47 2.73 -21.97
N GLY A 145 15.44 4.02 -22.29
CA GLY A 145 14.22 4.81 -22.51
C GLY A 145 13.45 5.13 -21.24
N LEU A 146 14.09 5.09 -20.06
CA LEU A 146 13.44 5.39 -18.80
C LEU A 146 13.62 6.85 -18.41
N LYS A 147 12.57 7.44 -17.81
CA LYS A 147 12.57 8.84 -17.33
C LYS A 147 12.56 8.97 -15.81
N LEU A 148 12.12 7.94 -15.08
CA LEU A 148 12.00 7.97 -13.61
C LEU A 148 13.26 7.42 -12.94
N LEU A 149 14.08 8.34 -12.40
CA LEU A 149 15.26 8.04 -11.59
C LEU A 149 14.89 8.06 -10.11
N ARG A 150 15.38 7.08 -9.33
CA ARG A 150 15.31 7.12 -7.86
C ARG A 150 16.69 7.17 -7.22
N GLY A 151 16.81 7.80 -6.06
CA GLY A 151 18.06 7.82 -5.30
C GLY A 151 17.83 8.26 -3.85
N GLY A 152 18.40 7.54 -2.88
CA GLY A 152 18.23 7.87 -1.46
C GLY A 152 19.22 8.93 -0.99
N ALA A 153 18.79 10.18 -0.86
CA ALA A 153 19.58 11.25 -0.25
C ALA A 153 19.64 11.12 1.28
N PHE A 154 18.53 10.69 1.89
CA PHE A 154 18.42 10.30 3.29
C PHE A 154 18.16 8.80 3.41
N LYS A 155 18.84 8.11 4.32
CA LYS A 155 18.75 6.65 4.47
C LYS A 155 18.31 6.28 5.90
N PRO A 156 17.07 5.80 6.11
CA PRO A 156 16.68 5.27 7.41
C PRO A 156 17.37 3.91 7.65
N ARG A 157 18.39 3.92 8.49
CA ARG A 157 19.19 2.72 8.83
C ARG A 157 18.72 2.10 10.14
N THR A 158 18.92 0.79 10.26
CA THR A 158 18.70 0.09 11.54
C THR A 158 19.82 0.43 12.53
N SER A 159 21.07 0.57 12.05
CA SER A 159 22.22 0.97 12.83
C SER A 159 22.50 2.47 12.63
N PRO A 160 22.78 3.25 13.69
CA PRO A 160 23.15 4.66 13.56
C PRO A 160 24.57 4.86 13.00
N TYR A 161 25.41 3.83 13.01
CA TYR A 161 26.79 3.88 12.52
C TYR A 161 26.91 3.57 11.03
N ASP A 162 25.82 3.11 10.42
CA ASP A 162 25.74 2.92 8.99
C ASP A 162 25.68 4.27 8.26
N PHE A 163 25.99 4.28 6.97
CA PHE A 163 25.81 5.45 6.12
C PHE A 163 24.34 5.94 6.12
N GLN A 164 24.13 7.19 6.58
CA GLN A 164 22.83 7.82 6.74
C GLN A 164 22.35 8.59 5.49
N GLY A 165 23.17 8.64 4.42
CA GLY A 165 22.93 9.46 3.25
C GLY A 165 23.66 10.80 3.29
N LEU A 166 23.78 11.46 2.14
CA LEU A 166 24.42 12.78 1.99
C LEU A 166 23.48 13.95 2.36
N GLY A 167 22.21 13.67 2.65
CA GLY A 167 21.21 14.69 2.96
C GLY A 167 21.03 15.69 1.81
N LEU A 168 21.12 16.99 2.11
CA LEU A 168 20.94 18.05 1.12
C LEU A 168 21.91 17.96 -0.07
N GLU A 169 23.17 17.60 0.16
CA GLU A 169 24.14 17.40 -0.93
C GLU A 169 23.68 16.29 -1.88
N GLY A 170 23.09 15.23 -1.33
CA GLY A 170 22.48 14.15 -2.13
C GLY A 170 21.30 14.65 -2.98
N LEU A 171 20.46 15.53 -2.44
CA LEU A 171 19.38 16.16 -3.20
C LEU A 171 19.90 17.07 -4.32
N GLN A 172 20.98 17.84 -4.06
CA GLN A 172 21.63 18.68 -5.06
C GLN A 172 22.24 17.86 -6.20
N ILE A 173 22.88 16.73 -5.88
CA ILE A 173 23.38 15.77 -6.88
C ILE A 173 22.23 15.24 -7.74
N LEU A 174 21.14 14.81 -7.11
CA LEU A 174 19.97 14.29 -7.81
C LEU A 174 19.36 15.32 -8.75
N LYS A 175 19.18 16.56 -8.29
CA LYS A 175 18.67 17.67 -9.12
C LYS A 175 19.56 17.91 -10.33
N ARG A 176 20.87 18.00 -10.12
CA ARG A 176 21.85 18.24 -11.18
C ARG A 176 21.80 17.15 -12.25
N VAL A 177 21.85 15.88 -11.85
CA VAL A 177 21.78 14.75 -12.79
C VAL A 177 20.43 14.72 -13.51
N ALA A 178 19.33 15.00 -12.81
CA ALA A 178 18.00 15.04 -13.39
C ALA A 178 17.86 16.13 -14.46
N ASP A 179 18.47 17.30 -14.26
CA ASP A 179 18.47 18.38 -15.24
C ASP A 179 19.34 18.06 -16.46
N GLU A 180 20.54 17.52 -16.24
CA GLU A 180 21.47 17.17 -17.31
C GLU A 180 20.94 16.04 -18.21
N GLU A 181 20.22 15.08 -17.62
CA GLU A 181 19.74 13.89 -18.34
C GLU A 181 18.27 13.95 -18.76
N ASP A 182 17.53 15.03 -18.45
CA ASP A 182 16.06 15.15 -18.60
C ASP A 182 15.29 14.00 -17.91
N MET A 183 15.61 13.78 -16.63
CA MET A 183 14.95 12.77 -15.80
C MET A 183 14.06 13.41 -14.73
N ALA A 184 13.10 12.64 -14.26
CA ALA A 184 12.34 12.92 -13.05
C ALA A 184 12.94 12.17 -11.87
N VAL A 185 13.14 12.84 -10.74
CA VAL A 185 13.83 12.25 -9.59
C VAL A 185 12.94 12.02 -8.38
N ILE A 186 13.09 10.82 -7.81
CA ILE A 186 12.38 10.34 -6.62
C ILE A 186 13.40 10.16 -5.49
N SER A 187 13.19 10.83 -4.36
CA SER A 187 14.06 10.67 -3.18
C SER A 187 13.26 10.61 -1.89
N GLU A 188 13.79 9.90 -0.90
CA GLU A 188 13.16 9.75 0.40
C GLU A 188 13.43 10.96 1.30
N ILE A 189 12.37 11.46 1.94
CA ILE A 189 12.45 12.48 2.99
C ILE A 189 12.01 11.83 4.31
N VAL A 190 12.76 12.11 5.37
CA VAL A 190 12.61 11.42 6.67
C VAL A 190 12.10 12.31 7.80
N ASP A 191 12.25 13.63 7.68
CA ASP A 191 11.82 14.62 8.68
C ASP A 191 10.90 15.67 8.03
N PRO A 192 9.79 16.06 8.69
CA PRO A 192 8.91 17.13 8.21
C PRO A 192 9.63 18.43 7.82
N LYS A 193 10.72 18.78 8.51
CA LYS A 193 11.48 20.02 8.28
C LYS A 193 12.16 20.06 6.91
N ASP A 194 12.46 18.89 6.35
CA ASP A 194 13.18 18.79 5.08
C ASP A 194 12.23 18.85 3.88
N ILE A 195 10.90 18.75 4.09
CA ILE A 195 9.91 18.73 3.00
C ILE A 195 9.98 20.02 2.16
N GLU A 196 9.99 21.18 2.80
CA GLU A 196 10.00 22.47 2.11
C GLU A 196 11.30 22.67 1.30
N THR A 197 12.45 22.23 1.83
CA THR A 197 13.70 22.29 1.06
C THR A 197 13.70 21.30 -0.09
N ALA A 198 13.14 20.11 0.10
CA ALA A 198 13.19 19.04 -0.89
C ALA A 198 12.43 19.37 -2.18
N VAL A 199 11.35 20.16 -2.12
CA VAL A 199 10.50 20.46 -3.30
C VAL A 199 11.26 21.13 -4.44
N ASP A 200 12.37 21.82 -4.15
CA ASP A 200 13.23 22.49 -5.14
C ASP A 200 14.16 21.53 -5.88
N TYR A 201 14.44 20.35 -5.30
CA TYR A 201 15.43 19.40 -5.80
C TYR A 201 14.83 18.13 -6.39
N ILE A 202 13.61 17.74 -5.98
CA ILE A 202 13.01 16.48 -6.39
C ILE A 202 11.63 16.64 -7.02
N ASP A 203 11.26 15.66 -7.85
CA ASP A 203 9.99 15.61 -8.55
C ASP A 203 8.94 14.77 -7.81
N VAL A 204 9.39 13.83 -6.97
CA VAL A 204 8.51 13.01 -6.12
C VAL A 204 9.15 12.83 -4.74
N ILE A 205 8.39 13.12 -3.70
CA ILE A 205 8.76 12.87 -2.31
C ILE A 205 8.42 11.41 -1.99
N GLN A 206 9.43 10.58 -1.69
CA GLN A 206 9.18 9.25 -1.14
C GLN A 206 9.05 9.33 0.39
N ILE A 207 7.99 8.71 0.93
CA ILE A 207 7.89 8.40 2.36
C ILE A 207 8.16 6.91 2.52
N GLY A 208 9.27 6.56 3.17
CA GLY A 208 9.68 5.17 3.35
C GLY A 208 8.80 4.38 4.31
N ALA A 209 8.89 3.06 4.23
CA ALA A 209 8.06 2.13 5.00
C ALA A 209 8.11 2.35 6.52
N ARG A 210 9.26 2.76 7.07
CA ARG A 210 9.40 3.03 8.51
C ARG A 210 8.65 4.30 8.95
N ASN A 211 8.38 5.19 8.00
CA ASN A 211 7.71 6.46 8.22
C ASN A 211 6.24 6.46 7.74
N MET A 212 5.69 5.31 7.30
CA MET A 212 4.28 5.22 6.86
C MET A 212 3.29 5.69 7.94
N GLN A 213 3.66 5.62 9.23
CA GLN A 213 2.86 6.11 10.36
C GLN A 213 3.50 7.31 11.08
N ASN A 214 4.49 7.96 10.45
CA ASN A 214 4.98 9.25 10.92
C ASN A 214 3.98 10.34 10.48
N PHE A 215 2.88 10.49 11.23
CA PHE A 215 1.75 11.32 10.83
C PHE A 215 2.09 12.79 10.59
N GLU A 216 3.07 13.34 11.30
CA GLU A 216 3.51 14.72 11.06
C GLU A 216 4.24 14.85 9.73
N LEU A 217 5.02 13.85 9.33
CA LEU A 217 5.66 13.80 8.01
C LEU A 217 4.63 13.64 6.90
N LEU A 218 3.59 12.80 7.10
CA LEU A 218 2.49 12.67 6.14
C LEU A 218 1.74 13.98 5.95
N LYS A 219 1.44 14.70 7.04
CA LYS A 219 0.79 16.01 7.00
C LYS A 219 1.66 17.04 6.28
N ALA A 220 2.97 17.04 6.53
CA ALA A 220 3.90 17.95 5.87
C ALA A 220 3.97 17.67 4.36
N ALA A 221 4.12 16.41 3.95
CA ALA A 221 4.07 16.00 2.54
C ALA A 221 2.71 16.31 1.88
N GLY A 222 1.63 16.24 2.65
CA GLY A 222 0.29 16.60 2.19
C GLY A 222 0.04 18.10 2.03
N SER A 223 0.92 18.94 2.58
CA SER A 223 0.78 20.41 2.57
C SER A 223 1.57 21.09 1.45
N VAL A 224 2.25 20.33 0.59
CA VAL A 224 3.01 20.84 -0.56
C VAL A 224 2.45 20.30 -1.87
N ASP A 225 2.58 21.07 -2.94
CA ASP A 225 2.18 20.65 -4.29
C ASP A 225 3.31 19.85 -4.97
N LYS A 226 3.52 18.63 -4.46
CA LYS A 226 4.52 17.71 -5.00
C LYS A 226 4.01 16.27 -4.90
N PRO A 227 4.15 15.44 -5.95
CA PRO A 227 3.80 14.02 -5.86
C PRO A 227 4.46 13.31 -4.69
N VAL A 228 3.71 12.41 -4.04
CA VAL A 228 4.17 11.62 -2.90
C VAL A 228 4.12 10.13 -3.22
N LEU A 229 5.27 9.45 -3.14
CA LEU A 229 5.34 7.98 -3.19
C LEU A 229 5.36 7.42 -1.77
N LEU A 230 4.23 6.90 -1.32
CA LEU A 230 4.05 6.35 0.03
C LEU A 230 4.31 4.84 0.03
N LYS A 231 5.38 4.40 0.70
CA LYS A 231 5.66 2.97 0.88
C LYS A 231 4.84 2.38 2.01
N ARG A 232 4.28 1.19 1.78
CA ARG A 232 3.60 0.40 2.82
C ARG A 232 4.56 0.10 3.98
N GLY A 233 4.06 0.21 5.19
CA GLY A 233 4.81 -0.08 6.42
C GLY A 233 5.16 -1.56 6.55
N LEU A 234 6.20 -1.86 7.33
CA LEU A 234 6.78 -3.21 7.43
C LEU A 234 5.77 -4.31 7.79
N SER A 235 4.77 -3.98 8.59
CA SER A 235 3.70 -4.88 9.04
C SER A 235 2.32 -4.23 8.91
N ALA A 236 2.20 -3.21 8.06
CA ALA A 236 0.95 -2.47 7.92
C ALA A 236 -0.12 -3.32 7.25
N THR A 237 -1.32 -3.30 7.81
CA THR A 237 -2.54 -3.76 7.13
C THR A 237 -2.85 -2.86 5.92
N ILE A 238 -3.72 -3.34 5.03
CA ILE A 238 -4.22 -2.52 3.92
C ILE A 238 -4.99 -1.29 4.46
N GLU A 239 -5.79 -1.47 5.53
CA GLU A 239 -6.53 -0.37 6.14
C GLU A 239 -5.60 0.72 6.69
N GLU A 240 -4.54 0.35 7.42
CA GLU A 240 -3.56 1.32 7.92
C GLU A 240 -2.84 2.05 6.78
N PHE A 241 -2.55 1.34 5.69
CA PHE A 241 -1.89 1.94 4.52
C PHE A 241 -2.79 2.94 3.79
N ILE A 242 -4.07 2.61 3.60
CA ILE A 242 -5.08 3.50 3.03
C ILE A 242 -5.28 4.73 3.92
N ASN A 243 -5.38 4.55 5.24
CA ASN A 243 -5.51 5.68 6.17
C ASN A 243 -4.26 6.57 6.20
N ALA A 244 -3.06 6.01 6.03
CA ALA A 244 -1.84 6.82 5.88
C ALA A 244 -1.89 7.71 4.63
N ALA A 245 -2.42 7.20 3.51
CA ALA A 245 -2.68 8.02 2.33
C ALA A 245 -3.75 9.09 2.59
N GLU A 246 -4.78 8.79 3.39
CA GLU A 246 -5.79 9.75 3.82
C GLU A 246 -5.19 10.96 4.57
N TYR A 247 -4.17 10.74 5.42
CA TYR A 247 -3.45 11.84 6.09
C TYR A 247 -2.79 12.83 5.13
N ILE A 248 -2.35 12.35 3.96
CA ILE A 248 -1.73 13.20 2.93
C ILE A 248 -2.82 13.99 2.18
N ILE A 249 -3.82 13.31 1.63
CA ILE A 249 -4.87 13.95 0.81
C ILE A 249 -5.77 14.89 1.62
N SER A 250 -5.98 14.61 2.91
CA SER A 250 -6.73 15.51 3.80
C SER A 250 -6.05 16.86 4.05
N LYS A 251 -4.77 17.00 3.69
CA LYS A 251 -4.06 18.29 3.68
C LYS A 251 -4.09 19.02 2.35
N GLY A 252 -4.65 18.39 1.31
CA GLY A 252 -4.89 18.99 0.00
C GLY A 252 -4.10 18.36 -1.15
N ASN A 253 -3.11 17.51 -0.86
CA ASN A 253 -2.30 16.87 -1.90
C ASN A 253 -2.86 15.50 -2.31
N GLY A 254 -3.55 15.45 -3.45
CA GLY A 254 -4.06 14.21 -4.05
C GLY A 254 -3.08 13.46 -4.95
N ASN A 255 -1.87 13.99 -5.19
CA ASN A 255 -0.87 13.39 -6.08
C ASN A 255 -0.11 12.27 -5.37
N ILE A 256 -0.81 11.19 -5.01
CA ILE A 256 -0.26 10.09 -4.19
C ILE A 256 -0.06 8.85 -5.06
N ILE A 257 1.09 8.21 -4.89
CA ILE A 257 1.44 6.92 -5.48
C ILE A 257 1.69 5.94 -4.32
N LEU A 258 0.95 4.83 -4.29
CA LEU A 258 1.12 3.79 -3.29
C LEU A 258 2.23 2.83 -3.74
N CYS A 259 3.09 2.38 -2.83
CA CYS A 259 4.17 1.45 -3.14
C CYS A 259 4.16 0.23 -2.20
N GLU A 260 3.75 -0.92 -2.75
CA GLU A 260 3.91 -2.23 -2.10
C GLU A 260 5.37 -2.64 -2.15
N ARG A 261 5.92 -3.11 -1.02
CA ARG A 261 7.36 -3.32 -0.84
C ARG A 261 7.70 -4.53 0.02
N GLY A 262 6.76 -5.46 0.14
CA GLY A 262 6.82 -6.64 0.98
C GLY A 262 6.55 -6.35 2.45
N ILE A 263 5.88 -7.31 3.08
CA ILE A 263 5.56 -7.32 4.50
C ILE A 263 6.47 -8.29 5.26
N ARG A 264 6.68 -8.02 6.54
CA ARG A 264 7.43 -8.90 7.44
C ARG A 264 6.60 -10.13 7.80
N THR A 265 7.18 -11.30 7.63
CA THR A 265 6.60 -12.59 8.02
C THR A 265 7.63 -13.43 8.78
N TYR A 266 7.32 -14.70 9.05
CA TYR A 266 8.26 -15.66 9.64
C TYR A 266 9.27 -16.22 8.62
N GLU A 267 9.05 -16.01 7.32
CA GLU A 267 9.90 -16.54 6.25
C GLU A 267 11.31 -15.89 6.29
N LYS A 268 12.35 -16.69 6.04
CA LYS A 268 13.76 -16.27 6.08
C LYS A 268 14.47 -16.36 4.73
N ALA A 269 13.89 -17.04 3.74
CA ALA A 269 14.44 -17.16 2.39
C ALA A 269 14.37 -15.85 1.58
N THR A 270 13.57 -14.90 2.05
CA THR A 270 13.43 -13.54 1.50
C THR A 270 13.52 -12.52 2.63
N ARG A 271 13.93 -11.28 2.32
CA ARG A 271 14.04 -10.19 3.31
C ARG A 271 12.68 -9.79 3.85
N ASN A 272 11.68 -9.72 2.98
CA ASN A 272 10.25 -9.58 3.27
C ASN A 272 9.48 -10.50 2.32
N THR A 273 8.23 -10.83 2.66
CA THR A 273 7.34 -11.54 1.74
C THR A 273 6.61 -10.52 0.88
N LEU A 274 6.78 -10.58 -0.44
CA LEU A 274 6.05 -9.73 -1.38
C LEU A 274 4.55 -10.07 -1.32
N ASP A 275 3.73 -9.15 -0.83
CA ASP A 275 2.28 -9.30 -0.82
C ASP A 275 1.69 -8.80 -2.15
N ILE A 276 1.80 -9.64 -3.17
CA ILE A 276 1.32 -9.28 -4.52
C ILE A 276 -0.20 -9.03 -4.56
N SER A 277 -0.95 -9.62 -3.62
CA SER A 277 -2.40 -9.45 -3.52
C SER A 277 -2.80 -8.01 -3.16
N ALA A 278 -1.91 -7.24 -2.53
CA ALA A 278 -2.14 -5.84 -2.21
C ALA A 278 -2.39 -4.98 -3.45
N VAL A 279 -1.78 -5.31 -4.61
CA VAL A 279 -1.91 -4.51 -5.83
C VAL A 279 -3.37 -4.41 -6.29
N PRO A 280 -4.08 -5.51 -6.62
CA PRO A 280 -5.47 -5.44 -7.04
C PRO A 280 -6.39 -4.94 -5.91
N ILE A 281 -6.12 -5.27 -4.65
CA ILE A 281 -6.94 -4.78 -3.52
C ILE A 281 -6.87 -3.25 -3.44
N LEU A 282 -5.66 -2.67 -3.44
CA LEU A 282 -5.49 -1.22 -3.38
C LEU A 282 -6.08 -0.53 -4.61
N LYS A 283 -5.93 -1.11 -5.81
CA LYS A 283 -6.54 -0.58 -7.04
C LYS A 283 -8.06 -0.70 -7.04
N GLN A 284 -8.67 -1.61 -6.28
CA GLN A 284 -10.13 -1.72 -6.15
C GLN A 284 -10.69 -0.78 -5.07
N GLU A 285 -10.01 -0.71 -3.92
CA GLU A 285 -10.47 0.08 -2.77
C GLU A 285 -10.17 1.58 -2.93
N THR A 286 -9.08 1.92 -3.64
CA THR A 286 -8.62 3.30 -3.85
C THR A 286 -8.55 3.66 -5.33
N HIS A 287 -8.56 4.96 -5.62
CA HIS A 287 -8.34 5.48 -6.98
C HIS A 287 -6.86 5.79 -7.27
N LEU A 288 -5.95 5.50 -6.34
CA LEU A 288 -4.55 5.88 -6.44
C LEU A 288 -3.74 4.84 -7.26
N PRO A 289 -2.71 5.27 -8.00
CA PRO A 289 -1.79 4.35 -8.67
C PRO A 289 -0.97 3.53 -7.65
N VAL A 290 -0.67 2.29 -8.01
CA VAL A 290 0.03 1.31 -7.17
C VAL A 290 1.28 0.78 -7.86
N VAL A 291 2.42 0.93 -7.18
CA VAL A 291 3.76 0.54 -7.61
C VAL A 291 4.23 -0.64 -6.77
N VAL A 292 5.08 -1.50 -7.34
CA VAL A 292 5.72 -2.59 -6.61
C VAL A 292 7.24 -2.42 -6.58
N ASP A 293 7.83 -2.40 -5.39
CA ASP A 293 9.27 -2.42 -5.15
C ASP A 293 9.77 -3.87 -5.03
N VAL A 294 10.43 -4.36 -6.09
CA VAL A 294 10.90 -5.75 -6.16
C VAL A 294 12.22 -5.98 -5.43
N THR A 295 13.01 -4.92 -5.23
CA THR A 295 14.31 -5.01 -4.56
C THR A 295 14.13 -5.11 -3.05
N HIS A 296 13.35 -4.22 -2.44
CA HIS A 296 13.20 -4.19 -0.97
C HIS A 296 12.23 -5.25 -0.43
N SER A 297 11.30 -5.72 -1.25
CA SER A 297 10.43 -6.84 -0.90
C SER A 297 11.25 -8.12 -0.80
N THR A 298 11.78 -8.59 -1.93
CA THR A 298 12.51 -9.86 -2.00
C THR A 298 13.84 -9.82 -1.23
N GLY A 299 14.57 -8.70 -1.32
CA GLY A 299 15.95 -8.59 -0.85
C GLY A 299 16.92 -9.51 -1.58
N ARG A 300 16.59 -9.92 -2.82
CA ARG A 300 17.29 -10.95 -3.57
C ARG A 300 17.35 -10.63 -5.07
N ARG A 301 18.57 -10.57 -5.60
CA ARG A 301 18.82 -10.19 -7.00
C ARG A 301 18.23 -11.17 -8.01
N ASP A 302 18.24 -12.47 -7.67
CA ASP A 302 17.70 -13.54 -8.51
C ASP A 302 16.17 -13.55 -8.60
N LEU A 303 15.49 -12.83 -7.69
CA LEU A 303 14.03 -12.72 -7.66
C LEU A 303 13.49 -11.45 -8.33
N LEU A 304 14.36 -10.51 -8.74
CA LEU A 304 13.94 -9.23 -9.31
C LEU A 304 13.11 -9.40 -10.58
N LEU A 305 13.59 -10.17 -11.56
CA LEU A 305 12.89 -10.38 -12.82
C LEU A 305 11.57 -11.15 -12.65
N PRO A 306 11.50 -12.29 -11.94
CA PRO A 306 10.24 -13.00 -11.72
C PRO A 306 9.18 -12.13 -11.02
N THR A 307 9.58 -11.38 -9.99
CA THR A 307 8.63 -10.54 -9.24
C THR A 307 8.24 -9.28 -10.00
N ALA A 308 9.11 -8.72 -10.83
CA ALA A 308 8.74 -7.64 -11.75
C ALA A 308 7.69 -8.11 -12.77
N LYS A 309 7.88 -9.30 -13.37
CA LYS A 309 6.88 -9.90 -14.26
C LYS A 309 5.54 -10.12 -13.54
N ALA A 310 5.56 -10.65 -12.31
CA ALA A 310 4.35 -10.83 -11.51
C ALA A 310 3.63 -9.49 -11.22
N ALA A 311 4.38 -8.45 -10.86
CA ALA A 311 3.84 -7.11 -10.60
C ALA A 311 3.20 -6.49 -11.85
N LEU A 312 3.83 -6.60 -13.01
CA LEU A 312 3.24 -6.11 -14.25
C LEU A 312 2.01 -6.92 -14.65
N ALA A 313 2.08 -8.25 -14.58
CA ALA A 313 0.99 -9.14 -14.94
C ALA A 313 -0.26 -8.95 -14.08
N ILE A 314 -0.10 -8.64 -12.78
CA ILE A 314 -1.23 -8.39 -11.88
C ILE A 314 -1.81 -6.97 -12.01
N GLY A 315 -1.15 -6.10 -12.79
CA GLY A 315 -1.66 -4.76 -13.10
C GLY A 315 -1.11 -3.64 -12.22
N ALA A 316 0.12 -3.76 -11.68
CA ALA A 316 0.80 -2.63 -11.06
C ALA A 316 1.05 -1.50 -12.09
N ASP A 317 0.93 -0.24 -11.68
CA ASP A 317 1.13 0.93 -12.54
C ASP A 317 2.61 1.23 -12.80
N ALA A 318 3.49 0.78 -11.90
CA ALA A 318 4.92 0.74 -12.14
C ALA A 318 5.62 -0.36 -11.33
N VAL A 319 6.83 -0.73 -11.77
CA VAL A 319 7.76 -1.52 -10.96
C VAL A 319 8.97 -0.65 -10.60
N MET A 320 9.39 -0.73 -9.34
CA MET A 320 10.59 -0.07 -8.84
C MET A 320 11.67 -1.10 -8.52
N THR A 321 12.90 -0.82 -8.97
CA THR A 321 14.07 -1.67 -8.74
C THR A 321 15.32 -0.81 -8.50
N GLU A 322 16.43 -1.43 -8.10
CA GLU A 322 17.68 -0.72 -7.81
C GLU A 322 18.85 -1.12 -8.72
N VAL A 323 19.62 -0.12 -9.13
CA VAL A 323 20.75 -0.24 -10.05
C VAL A 323 21.94 0.57 -9.51
N HIS A 324 23.12 -0.03 -9.49
CA HIS A 324 24.36 0.59 -9.04
C HIS A 324 25.49 0.31 -10.05
N PRO A 325 26.42 1.23 -10.33
CA PRO A 325 27.54 0.94 -11.23
C PRO A 325 28.42 -0.21 -10.74
N ASP A 326 28.66 -0.26 -9.43
CA ASP A 326 29.42 -1.32 -8.77
C ASP A 326 28.74 -1.72 -7.46
N PRO A 327 27.79 -2.68 -7.48
CA PRO A 327 27.09 -3.10 -6.27
C PRO A 327 28.01 -3.60 -5.15
N ALA A 328 29.21 -4.11 -5.45
CA ALA A 328 30.09 -4.70 -4.45
C ALA A 328 30.63 -3.68 -3.44
N VAL A 329 30.77 -2.41 -3.85
CA VAL A 329 31.26 -1.31 -3.01
C VAL A 329 30.18 -0.37 -2.51
N ALA A 330 28.90 -0.64 -2.81
CA ALA A 330 27.79 0.22 -2.43
C ALA A 330 27.63 0.34 -0.90
N LEU A 331 27.28 1.53 -0.42
CA LEU A 331 27.09 1.86 1.00
C LEU A 331 25.79 1.31 1.59
N SER A 332 24.95 0.72 0.75
CA SER A 332 23.69 0.06 1.10
C SER A 332 23.29 -0.97 0.04
N ASP A 333 22.66 -2.06 0.46
CA ASP A 333 22.05 -3.06 -0.43
C ASP A 333 22.98 -3.62 -1.53
N SER A 334 24.27 -3.78 -1.20
CA SER A 334 25.31 -4.27 -2.10
C SER A 334 24.99 -5.62 -2.76
N ALA A 335 24.32 -6.51 -2.05
CA ALA A 335 23.91 -7.81 -2.57
C ALA A 335 22.65 -7.75 -3.45
N GLN A 336 21.85 -6.70 -3.34
CA GLN A 336 20.52 -6.61 -3.95
C GLN A 336 20.47 -5.83 -5.26
N GLN A 337 21.30 -4.78 -5.39
CA GLN A 337 21.31 -3.91 -6.56
C GLN A 337 21.86 -4.63 -7.80
N MET A 338 21.31 -4.32 -8.98
CA MET A 338 21.85 -4.78 -10.26
C MET A 338 23.03 -3.90 -10.68
N ASP A 339 24.07 -4.51 -11.25
CA ASP A 339 25.03 -3.77 -12.06
C ASP A 339 24.44 -3.44 -13.46
N PHE A 340 25.17 -2.70 -14.29
CA PHE A 340 24.69 -2.30 -15.62
C PHE A 340 24.43 -3.47 -16.58
N GLY A 341 25.25 -4.52 -16.53
CA GLY A 341 25.07 -5.71 -17.35
C GLY A 341 23.81 -6.48 -16.95
N GLN A 342 23.63 -6.64 -15.63
CA GLN A 342 22.45 -7.25 -15.05
C GLN A 342 21.18 -6.46 -15.34
N PHE A 343 21.23 -5.13 -15.24
CA PHE A 343 20.10 -4.27 -15.55
C PHE A 343 19.73 -4.31 -17.04
N SER A 344 20.72 -4.29 -17.94
CA SER A 344 20.49 -4.42 -19.38
C SER A 344 19.84 -5.77 -19.74
N LYS A 345 20.32 -6.86 -19.12
CA LYS A 345 19.69 -8.19 -19.26
C LYS A 345 18.27 -8.21 -18.71
N PHE A 346 18.06 -7.65 -17.51
CA PHE A 346 16.73 -7.52 -16.90
C PHE A 346 15.75 -6.80 -17.83
N MET A 347 16.17 -5.68 -18.43
CA MET A 347 15.36 -4.91 -19.38
C MET A 347 15.05 -5.70 -20.66
N GLY A 348 16.03 -6.42 -21.21
CA GLY A 348 15.85 -7.30 -22.35
C GLY A 348 14.80 -8.39 -22.07
N ASP A 349 15.00 -9.15 -20.99
CA ASP A 349 14.13 -10.26 -20.59
C ASP A 349 12.70 -9.80 -20.20
N LEU A 350 12.56 -8.57 -19.71
CA LEU A 350 11.28 -7.97 -19.36
C LEU A 350 10.51 -7.52 -20.61
N ARG A 351 11.18 -6.89 -21.59
CA ARG A 351 10.56 -6.54 -22.89
C ARG A 351 10.16 -7.79 -23.68
N GLU A 352 11.03 -8.80 -23.72
CA GLU A 352 10.75 -10.07 -24.40
C GLU A 352 9.53 -10.80 -23.82
N SER A 353 9.25 -10.62 -22.53
CA SER A 353 8.06 -11.20 -21.91
C SER A 353 6.73 -10.62 -22.41
N GLY A 354 6.76 -9.48 -23.11
CA GLY A 354 5.56 -8.79 -23.61
C GLY A 354 4.77 -8.03 -22.54
N LEU A 355 5.14 -8.15 -21.26
CA LEU A 355 4.50 -7.48 -20.13
C LEU A 355 4.89 -6.00 -20.01
N TYR A 356 6.10 -5.61 -20.45
CA TYR A 356 6.56 -4.23 -20.41
C TYR A 356 6.76 -3.68 -21.82
N LYS A 357 6.13 -2.54 -22.10
CA LYS A 357 6.22 -1.81 -23.37
C LYS A 357 6.48 -0.34 -23.06
N LEU A 358 7.46 0.24 -23.74
CA LEU A 358 7.78 1.67 -23.66
C LEU A 358 6.71 2.52 -24.37
#